data_AF-A0A9Q3P9W6-F1
#
_entry.id   AF-A0A9Q3P9W6-F1
#
_cell.length_a   1.000
_cell.length_b   1.000
_cell.length_c   1.000
_cell.angle_alpha   90.00
_cell.angle_beta   90.00
_cell.angle_gamma   90.00
#
_symmetry.space_group_name_H-M   'P 1'
#
loop_
_entity.id
_entity.type
_entity.pdbx_description
1 polymer ?
#
loop_
_entity_poly.entity_id
_entity_poly.type
_entity_poly.pdbx_seq_one_letter_code
_entity_poly.pdbx_strand_id
1 'polypeptide(L)'
;MSDKNNEPKDNSNIPILNGLNYSEWYRRTRIYLKSKDLLDVCLRQVPDDATPAAINKWNKASCEAVSFISSKINPSVFIEVMDDDTMEDSNLLWERINEQYASKTAINRGRVVMD
;
A
#
# COMPACT_ATOMS: atom_id res chain seq x y z
N MET A 1 21.41 14.33 27.37
CA MET A 1 20.48 14.86 26.35
C MET A 1 20.21 13.72 25.40
N SER A 2 19.00 13.14 25.45
CA SER A 2 18.59 12.12 24.48
C SER A 2 17.88 12.85 23.36
N ASP A 3 18.51 12.88 22.20
CA ASP A 3 17.91 13.40 20.98
C ASP A 3 16.64 12.61 20.69
N LYS A 4 15.50 13.29 20.82
CA LYS A 4 14.21 12.76 20.40
C LYS A 4 14.26 12.70 18.88
N ASN A 5 14.29 11.49 18.34
CA ASN A 5 14.07 11.19 16.93
C ASN A 5 12.77 11.88 16.47
N ASN A 6 12.90 13.07 15.89
CA ASN A 6 11.85 13.70 15.10
C ASN A 6 11.84 13.00 13.74
N GLU A 7 11.30 11.79 13.70
CA GLU A 7 10.78 11.29 12.44
C GLU A 7 9.71 12.27 11.96
N PRO A 8 9.72 12.71 10.69
CA PRO A 8 8.63 13.50 10.16
C PRO A 8 7.36 12.69 10.33
N LYS A 9 6.45 13.13 11.22
CA LYS A 9 5.11 12.57 11.26
C LYS A 9 4.51 12.75 9.88
N ASP A 10 4.40 11.66 9.14
CA ASP A 10 3.69 11.64 7.88
C ASP A 10 2.25 12.06 8.17
N ASN A 11 1.98 13.32 7.86
CA ASN A 11 0.73 14.02 8.11
C ASN A 11 -0.35 13.63 7.09
N SER A 12 -0.11 12.56 6.32
CA SER A 12 -1.15 11.97 5.51
C SER A 12 -2.30 11.55 6.44
N ASN A 13 -3.48 12.14 6.23
CA ASN A 13 -4.72 11.79 6.91
C ASN A 13 -5.23 10.42 6.42
N ILE A 14 -4.33 9.44 6.30
CA ILE A 14 -4.56 8.08 5.83
C ILE A 14 -4.76 7.21 7.07
N PRO A 15 -5.91 6.53 7.21
CA PRO A 15 -6.15 5.65 8.34
C PRO A 15 -5.24 4.42 8.27
N ILE A 16 -5.06 3.70 9.37
CA ILE A 16 -4.43 2.37 9.34
C ILE A 16 -5.46 1.36 8.80
N LEU A 17 -5.11 0.58 7.78
CA LEU A 17 -5.97 -0.49 7.28
C LEU A 17 -6.17 -1.55 8.36
N ASN A 18 -7.43 -1.87 8.65
CA ASN A 18 -7.80 -2.88 9.64
C ASN A 18 -8.82 -3.90 9.11
N GLY A 19 -9.00 -3.94 7.79
CA GLY A 19 -9.95 -4.81 7.09
C GLY A 19 -11.40 -4.29 7.00
N LEU A 20 -11.81 -3.35 7.86
CA LEU A 20 -13.16 -2.76 7.84
C LEU A 20 -13.22 -1.43 7.06
N ASN A 21 -12.12 -0.69 7.04
CA ASN A 21 -12.03 0.65 6.47
C ASN A 21 -11.40 0.70 5.06
N TYR A 22 -11.32 -0.45 4.35
CA TYR A 22 -10.62 -0.57 3.07
C TYR A 22 -11.02 0.50 2.04
N SER A 23 -12.31 0.82 1.90
CA SER A 23 -12.76 1.79 0.92
C SER A 23 -12.26 3.23 1.16
N GLU A 24 -12.06 3.61 2.43
CA GLU A 24 -11.48 4.92 2.77
C GLU A 24 -9.96 4.88 2.63
N TRP A 25 -9.34 3.85 3.21
CA TRP A 25 -7.91 3.60 3.12
C TRP A 25 -7.42 3.63 1.66
N TYR A 26 -8.04 2.83 0.79
CA TYR A 26 -7.69 2.70 -0.62
C TYR A 26 -7.67 4.06 -1.33
N ARG A 27 -8.73 4.86 -1.17
CA ARG A 27 -8.84 6.17 -1.84
C ARG A 27 -7.74 7.13 -1.39
N ARG A 28 -7.50 7.21 -0.07
CA ARG A 28 -6.52 8.15 0.48
C ARG A 28 -5.09 7.71 0.19
N THR A 29 -4.77 6.42 0.34
CA THR A 29 -3.49 5.83 -0.03
C THR A 29 -3.19 6.03 -1.50
N ARG A 30 -4.16 5.78 -2.40
CA ARG A 30 -3.99 6.01 -3.84
C ARG A 30 -3.71 7.48 -4.19
N ILE A 31 -4.38 8.43 -3.51
CA ILE A 31 -4.11 9.88 -3.69
C ILE A 31 -2.69 10.23 -3.26
N TYR A 32 -2.24 9.70 -2.12
CA TYR A 32 -0.90 9.95 -1.60
C TYR A 32 0.19 9.35 -2.50
N LEU A 33 0.05 8.08 -2.90
CA LEU A 33 1.00 7.45 -3.82
C LEU A 33 1.08 8.23 -5.14
N LYS A 34 -0.06 8.75 -5.64
CA LYS A 34 -0.08 9.59 -6.84
C LYS A 34 0.65 10.91 -6.62
N SER A 35 0.50 11.57 -5.48
CA SER A 35 1.18 12.86 -5.21
C SER A 35 2.68 12.71 -4.96
N LYS A 36 3.16 11.48 -4.77
CA LYS A 36 4.58 11.12 -4.59
C LYS A 36 5.21 10.46 -5.83
N ASP A 37 4.48 10.37 -6.94
CA ASP A 37 4.90 9.64 -8.14
C ASP A 37 5.24 8.15 -7.88
N LEU A 38 4.63 7.56 -6.84
CA LEU A 38 4.80 6.15 -6.45
C LEU A 38 3.64 5.26 -6.93
N LEU A 39 2.54 5.84 -7.45
CA LEU A 39 1.37 5.04 -7.81
C LEU A 39 1.64 4.08 -8.98
N ASP A 40 2.51 4.45 -9.93
CA ASP A 40 2.68 3.65 -11.15
C ASP A 40 3.30 2.29 -10.86
N VAL A 41 4.27 2.24 -9.93
CA VAL A 41 4.93 0.99 -9.51
C VAL A 41 4.01 0.05 -8.74
N CYS A 42 2.88 0.54 -8.20
CA CYS A 42 1.87 -0.30 -7.54
C CYS A 42 0.82 -0.84 -8.52
N LEU A 43 0.68 -0.25 -9.71
CA LEU A 43 -0.40 -0.58 -10.66
C LEU A 43 0.09 -1.34 -11.90
N ARG A 44 1.41 -1.47 -12.07
CA ARG A 44 2.03 -2.00 -13.27
C ARG A 44 3.27 -2.79 -12.89
N GLN A 45 3.71 -3.64 -13.81
CA GLN A 45 5.04 -4.25 -13.76
C GLN A 45 6.04 -3.34 -14.46
N VAL A 46 7.32 -3.53 -14.13
CA VAL A 46 8.43 -2.90 -14.86
C VAL A 46 8.37 -3.33 -16.33
N PRO A 47 8.52 -2.40 -17.31
CA PRO A 47 8.53 -2.77 -18.73
C PRO A 47 9.68 -3.73 -19.08
N ASP A 48 9.41 -4.71 -19.94
CA ASP A 48 10.41 -5.70 -20.37
C ASP A 48 11.62 -5.09 -21.08
N ASP A 49 11.44 -3.95 -21.75
CA ASP A 49 12.47 -3.22 -22.48
C ASP A 49 13.12 -2.09 -21.66
N ALA A 50 12.87 -2.05 -20.35
CA ALA A 50 13.40 -1.02 -19.47
C ALA A 50 14.94 -1.06 -19.42
N THR A 51 15.56 0.12 -19.55
CA THR A 51 17.00 0.27 -19.34
C THR A 51 17.38 -0.07 -17.88
N PRO A 52 18.62 -0.48 -17.60
CA PRO A 52 19.07 -0.74 -16.23
C PRO A 52 18.87 0.45 -15.27
N ALA A 53 19.01 1.68 -15.77
CA ALA A 53 18.76 2.89 -14.97
C ALA A 53 17.26 3.06 -14.63
N ALA A 54 16.37 2.73 -15.56
CA ALA A 54 14.93 2.75 -15.33
C ALA A 54 14.50 1.66 -14.34
N ILE A 55 15.06 0.45 -14.44
CA ILE A 55 14.84 -0.65 -13.48
C ILE A 55 15.27 -0.23 -12.06
N ASN A 56 16.46 0.36 -11.92
CA ASN A 56 16.92 0.83 -10.60
C ASN A 56 16.01 1.90 -10.00
N LYS A 57 15.53 2.85 -10.82
CA LYS A 57 14.57 3.86 -10.38
C LYS A 57 13.23 3.22 -9.99
N TRP A 58 12.78 2.23 -10.76
CA TRP A 58 11.56 1.48 -10.50
C TRP A 58 11.64 0.74 -9.16
N ASN A 59 12.72 -0.03 -8.94
CA ASN A 59 12.92 -0.79 -7.71
C ASN A 59 12.96 0.13 -6.49
N LYS A 60 13.66 1.28 -6.59
CA LYS A 60 13.68 2.26 -5.50
C LYS A 60 12.27 2.79 -5.18
N ALA A 61 11.49 3.15 -6.20
CA ALA A 61 10.11 3.59 -6.01
C ALA A 61 9.21 2.46 -5.44
N SER A 62 9.42 1.21 -5.88
CA SER A 62 8.74 0.03 -5.33
C SER A 62 9.01 -0.12 -3.83
N CYS A 63 10.28 -0.09 -3.41
CA CYS A 63 10.66 -0.17 -2.00
C CYS A 63 10.06 0.98 -1.18
N GLU A 64 10.06 2.21 -1.70
CA GLU A 64 9.43 3.36 -1.05
C GLU A 64 7.92 3.17 -0.88
N ALA A 65 7.24 2.63 -1.89
CA ALA A 65 5.81 2.33 -1.84
C ALA A 65 5.50 1.21 -0.84
N VAL A 66 6.26 0.11 -0.82
CA VAL A 66 6.11 -0.99 0.15
C VAL A 66 6.31 -0.48 1.58
N SER A 67 7.37 0.29 1.82
CA SER A 67 7.64 0.89 3.14
C SER A 67 6.50 1.79 3.60
N PHE A 68 5.97 2.61 2.69
CA PHE A 68 4.82 3.44 3.00
C PHE A 68 3.56 2.63 3.30
N ILE A 69 3.17 1.69 2.43
CA ILE A 69 1.96 0.88 2.59
C ILE A 69 2.03 0.07 3.89
N SER A 70 3.17 -0.56 4.17
CA SER A 70 3.38 -1.34 5.40
C SER A 70 3.24 -0.49 6.67
N SER A 71 3.63 0.80 6.63
CA SER A 71 3.39 1.73 7.75
C SER A 71 1.90 2.09 7.97
N LYS A 72 1.04 1.82 6.97
CA LYS A 72 -0.40 2.16 6.97
C LYS A 72 -1.30 0.93 7.02
N ILE A 73 -0.80 -0.22 7.43
CA ILE A 73 -1.58 -1.41 7.70
C ILE A 73 -1.34 -1.87 9.15
N ASN A 74 -2.33 -2.50 9.77
CA ASN A 74 -2.17 -3.03 11.13
C ASN A 74 -1.42 -4.39 11.11
N PRO A 75 -0.99 -4.90 12.27
CA PRO A 75 -0.24 -6.17 12.33
C PRO A 75 -0.97 -7.38 11.74
N SER A 76 -2.29 -7.47 11.90
CA SER A 76 -3.07 -8.59 11.34
C SER A 76 -3.08 -8.55 9.82
N VAL A 77 -3.35 -7.37 9.23
CA VAL A 77 -3.29 -7.16 7.79
C VAL A 77 -1.88 -7.42 7.27
N PHE A 78 -0.85 -6.97 7.98
CA PHE A 78 0.55 -7.21 7.62
C PHE A 78 0.85 -8.70 7.47
N ILE A 79 0.50 -9.52 8.46
CA ILE A 79 0.71 -10.98 8.41
C ILE A 79 -0.07 -11.63 7.26
N GLU A 80 -1.25 -11.10 6.93
CA GLU A 80 -2.09 -11.64 5.85
C GLU A 80 -1.56 -11.34 4.44
N VAL A 81 -0.83 -10.23 4.26
CA VAL A 81 -0.45 -9.76 2.91
C VAL A 81 1.05 -9.73 2.64
N MET A 82 1.90 -9.72 3.67
CA MET A 82 3.35 -9.61 3.52
C MET A 82 4.03 -11.00 3.50
N ASP A 83 4.88 -11.21 2.51
CA ASP A 83 5.79 -12.33 2.32
C ASP A 83 7.04 -11.85 1.54
N ASP A 84 7.96 -12.78 1.26
CA ASP A 84 9.23 -12.47 0.58
C ASP A 84 9.01 -11.79 -0.80
N ASP A 85 7.95 -12.13 -1.53
CA ASP A 85 7.66 -11.56 -2.84
C ASP A 85 7.06 -10.14 -2.73
N THR A 86 6.08 -9.96 -1.85
CA THR A 86 5.39 -8.66 -1.66
C THR A 86 6.23 -7.62 -0.92
N MET A 87 7.27 -8.06 -0.20
CA MET A 87 8.26 -7.16 0.39
C MET A 87 9.12 -6.47 -0.68
N GLU A 88 9.33 -7.11 -1.82
CA GLU A 88 10.17 -6.60 -2.91
C GLU A 88 9.34 -5.94 -4.03
N ASP A 89 8.07 -6.33 -4.16
CA ASP A 89 7.19 -5.87 -5.23
C ASP A 89 5.93 -5.16 -4.72
N SER A 90 5.89 -3.84 -4.92
CA SER A 90 4.77 -3.00 -4.52
C SER A 90 3.49 -3.25 -5.35
N ASN A 91 3.61 -3.73 -6.60
CA ASN A 91 2.46 -4.12 -7.41
C ASN A 91 1.81 -5.39 -6.85
N LEU A 92 2.61 -6.41 -6.54
CA LEU A 92 2.10 -7.63 -5.90
C LEU A 92 1.45 -7.35 -4.55
N LEU A 93 2.08 -6.52 -3.71
CA LEU A 93 1.51 -6.10 -2.42
C LEU A 93 0.16 -5.39 -2.62
N TRP A 94 0.10 -4.44 -3.56
CA TRP A 94 -1.10 -3.68 -3.85
C TRP A 94 -2.24 -4.57 -4.35
N GLU A 95 -1.95 -5.49 -5.27
CA GLU A 95 -2.92 -6.47 -5.78
C GLU A 95 -3.47 -7.35 -4.67
N ARG A 96 -2.59 -7.93 -3.85
CA ARG A 96 -3.00 -8.81 -2.75
C ARG A 96 -3.90 -8.12 -1.73
N ILE A 97 -3.59 -6.88 -1.34
CA ILE A 97 -4.44 -6.07 -0.46
C ILE A 97 -5.82 -5.86 -1.12
N ASN A 98 -5.85 -5.54 -2.41
CA ASN A 98 -7.10 -5.31 -3.13
C ASN A 98 -7.95 -6.58 -3.22
N GLU A 99 -7.36 -7.72 -3.58
CA GLU A 99 -8.08 -9.00 -3.67
C GLU A 99 -8.68 -9.40 -2.32
N GLN A 100 -7.90 -9.27 -1.24
CA GLN A 100 -8.32 -9.65 0.10
C GLN A 100 -9.44 -8.77 0.67
N TYR A 101 -9.39 -7.45 0.44
CA TYR A 101 -10.28 -6.53 1.16
C TYR A 101 -11.31 -5.81 0.27
N ALA A 102 -11.13 -5.75 -1.05
CA ALA A 102 -12.19 -5.26 -1.94
C ALA A 102 -13.38 -6.23 -1.96
N SER A 103 -13.10 -7.54 -2.00
CA SER A 103 -14.11 -8.60 -1.95
C SER A 103 -14.88 -8.60 -0.60
N LYS A 104 -14.16 -8.51 0.52
CA LYS A 104 -14.74 -8.42 1.88
C LYS A 104 -15.59 -7.15 2.06
N THR A 105 -15.20 -6.03 1.47
CA THR A 105 -15.97 -4.77 1.56
C THR A 105 -17.31 -4.85 0.79
N ALA A 106 -17.33 -5.52 -0.37
CA ALA A 106 -18.58 -5.73 -1.11
C ALA A 106 -19.57 -6.61 -0.32
N ILE A 107 -19.06 -7.67 0.31
CA ILE A 107 -19.85 -8.58 1.14
C ILE A 107 -20.36 -7.89 2.42
N ASN A 108 -19.48 -7.15 3.12
CA ASN A 108 -19.86 -6.42 4.33
C ASN A 108 -20.87 -5.31 4.07
N ARG A 109 -20.80 -4.64 2.91
CA ARG A 109 -21.84 -3.70 2.49
C ARG A 109 -23.18 -4.38 2.22
N GLY A 110 -23.18 -5.58 1.62
CA GLY A 110 -24.42 -6.33 1.39
C GLY A 110 -25.12 -6.76 2.68
N ARG A 111 -24.35 -7.06 3.73
CA ARG A 111 -24.88 -7.50 5.03
C ARG A 111 -25.51 -6.39 5.85
N VAL A 112 -24.99 -5.15 5.76
CA VAL A 112 -25.50 -3.99 6.54
C VAL A 112 -26.83 -3.45 5.99
N VAL A 113 -27.22 -3.77 4.76
CA VAL A 113 -28.51 -3.33 4.17
C VAL A 113 -29.66 -4.31 4.48
N MET A 114 -29.42 -5.38 5.23
CA MET A 114 -30.42 -6.41 5.56
C MET A 114 -30.84 -6.45 7.04
N ASP A 115 -30.51 -5.42 7.81
CA ASP A 115 -31.01 -5.22 9.19
C ASP A 115 -32.01 -4.05 9.25
#